data_AF-A0A357KP84-F1
#
_entry.id   AF-A0A357KP84-F1
#
_cell.length_a   1.000
_cell.length_b   1.000
_cell.length_c   1.000
_cell.angle_alpha   90.00
_cell.angle_beta   90.00
_cell.angle_gamma   90.00
#
_symmetry.space_group_name_H-M   'P 1'
#
loop_
_entity.id
_entity.type
_entity.pdbx_description
1 polymer ?
#
loop_
_entity_poly.entity_id
_entity_poly.type
_entity_poly.pdbx_seq_one_letter_code
_entity_poly.pdbx_strand_id
1 'polypeptide(L)' 'VDNGLLRLHEGDEVMATFAEHMGVKVIRVNAESRFLDALAGETDPEKKRKVIGNLFIKIFEE' A
#
# COMPACT_ATOMS: atom_id res chain seq x y z
N VAL A 1 -1.03 4.81 -0.79
CA VAL A 1 -1.73 3.61 -0.31
C VAL A 1 -0.77 2.82 0.54
N ASP A 2 -1.07 2.67 1.82
CA ASP A 2 -0.31 1.84 2.76
C ASP A 2 -0.92 0.44 2.77
N ASN A 3 -0.17 -0.54 2.25
CA ASN A 3 -0.62 -1.91 2.07
C ASN A 3 -0.16 -2.84 3.20
N GLY A 4 0.54 -2.32 4.22
CA GLY A 4 1.10 -3.13 5.32
C GLY A 4 2.28 -4.02 4.92
N LEU A 5 2.79 -3.89 3.69
CA LEU A 5 3.93 -4.66 3.16
C LEU A 5 5.16 -3.76 2.89
N LEU A 6 5.11 -2.51 3.35
CA LEU A 6 6.21 -1.57 3.29
C LEU A 6 7.23 -1.84 4.39
N ARG A 7 8.43 -1.28 4.25
CA ARG A 7 9.46 -1.35 5.30
C ARG A 7 9.07 -0.48 6.49
N LEU A 8 9.70 -0.76 7.63
CA LEU A 8 9.54 0.02 8.85
C LEU A 8 9.75 1.51 8.56
N HIS A 9 8.80 2.35 8.98
CA HIS A 9 8.77 3.81 8.80
C HIS A 9 8.69 4.34 7.35
N GLU A 10 8.64 3.48 6.33
CA GLU A 10 8.64 3.91 4.94
C GLU A 10 7.43 4.81 4.60
N GLY A 11 6.24 4.47 5.12
CA GLY A 11 5.04 5.28 4.93
C GLY A 11 5.17 6.69 5.54
N ASP A 12 5.86 6.82 6.68
CA ASP A 12 6.04 8.11 7.36
C ASP A 12 7.10 8.96 6.65
N GLU A 13 8.21 8.34 6.22
CA GLU A 13 9.28 8.99 5.45
C GLU A 13 8.78 9.55 4.12
N VAL A 14 7.93 8.80 3.41
CA VAL A 14 7.29 9.26 2.17
C VAL A 14 6.41 10.48 2.46
N MET A 15 5.56 10.42 3.48
CA MET A 15 4.68 11.55 3.83
C MET A 15 5.48 12.80 4.20
N ALA A 16 6.52 12.66 5.02
CA ALA A 16 7.40 13.77 5.38
C ALA A 16 8.06 14.38 4.14
N THR A 17 8.64 13.54 3.27
CA THR A 17 9.35 14.01 2.07
C THR A 17 8.42 14.79 1.13
N PHE A 18 7.23 14.27 0.83
CA PHE A 18 6.31 14.91 -0.11
C PHE A 18 5.59 16.12 0.48
N ALA A 19 5.24 16.09 1.77
CA ALA A 19 4.58 17.22 2.44
C ALA A 19 5.54 18.39 2.68
N GLU A 20 6.76 18.12 3.17
CA GLU A 20 7.73 19.15 3.54
C GLU A 20 8.43 19.78 2.34
N HIS A 21 8.75 18.99 1.31
CA HIS A 21 9.57 19.49 0.19
C HIS A 21 8.81 19.88 -1.06
N MET A 22 7.60 19.35 -1.29
CA MET A 22 6.89 19.56 -2.56
C MET A 22 5.57 20.33 -2.40
N GLY A 23 5.08 20.55 -1.17
CA GLY A 23 3.79 21.23 -0.94
C GLY A 23 2.59 20.49 -1.56
N VAL A 24 2.76 19.19 -1.85
CA VAL A 24 1.73 18.35 -2.49
C VAL A 24 0.81 17.80 -1.41
N LYS A 25 -0.51 17.89 -1.63
CA LYS A 25 -1.49 17.18 -0.80
C LYS A 25 -1.36 15.67 -1.02
N VAL A 26 -0.71 14.98 -0.10
CA VAL A 26 -0.62 13.52 -0.11
C VAL A 26 -1.78 12.94 0.70
N ILE A 27 -2.52 12.01 0.09
CA ILE A 27 -3.60 11.27 0.74
C ILE A 27 -3.06 9.89 1.11
N ARG A 28 -2.91 9.63 2.42
CA ARG A 28 -2.54 8.31 2.93
C ARG A 28 -3.81 7.50 3.18
N VAL A 29 -4.00 6.47 2.38
CA VAL A 29 -5.05 5.45 2.59
C VAL A 29 -4.41 4.27 3.33
N ASN A 30 -4.93 3.94 4.52
CA ASN A 30 -4.55 2.71 5.24
C ASN A 30 -5.40 1.55 4.69
N ALA A 31 -4.74 0.57 4.07
CA ALA A 31 -5.37 -0.61 3.50
C ALA A 31 -4.71 -1.92 3.96
N GLU A 32 -3.88 -1.90 5.00
CA GLU A 32 -3.15 -3.06 5.51
C GLU A 32 -4.04 -4.30 5.68
N SER A 33 -5.16 -4.16 6.39
CA SER A 33 -6.10 -5.27 6.60
C SER A 33 -6.61 -5.86 5.29
N ARG A 34 -6.98 -5.02 4.31
CA ARG A 34 -7.47 -5.48 2.99
C ARG A 34 -6.43 -6.32 2.27
N PHE A 35 -5.14 -5.95 2.34
CA PHE A 35 -4.06 -6.70 1.72
C PHE A 35 -3.75 -7.99 2.46
N LEU A 36 -3.66 -7.95 3.79
CA LEU A 36 -3.37 -9.13 4.60
C LEU A 36 -4.49 -10.17 4.52
N ASP A 37 -5.76 -9.73 4.55
CA ASP A 37 -6.93 -10.59 4.37
C ASP A 37 -6.96 -11.22 2.98
N ALA A 38 -6.64 -10.46 1.93
CA ALA A 38 -6.60 -10.97 0.56
C ALA A 38 -5.44 -11.95 0.30
N LEU A 39 -4.37 -11.87 1.11
CA LEU A 39 -3.21 -12.77 1.03
C LEU A 39 -3.32 -13.97 1.97
N ALA A 40 -4.34 -14.01 2.84
CA ALA A 40 -4.50 -15.07 3.82
C ALA A 40 -4.63 -16.44 3.13
N GLY A 41 -3.71 -17.36 3.48
CA GLY A 41 -3.67 -18.71 2.93
C GLY A 41 -3.10 -18.82 1.51
N GLU A 42 -2.69 -17.72 0.87
CA GLU A 42 -2.06 -17.78 -0.45
C GLU A 42 -0.56 -18.04 -0.35
N THR A 43 -0.12 -19.15 -0.93
CA THR A 43 1.28 -19.61 -0.89
C THR A 43 1.97 -19.52 -2.25
N ASP A 44 1.21 -19.42 -3.35
CA ASP A 44 1.77 -19.29 -4.70
C ASP A 44 2.30 -17.86 -4.91
N PRO A 45 3.62 -17.69 -5.17
CA PRO A 45 4.23 -16.38 -5.34
C PRO A 45 3.61 -15.53 -6.45
N GLU A 46 3.22 -16.15 -7.57
CA GLU A 46 2.65 -15.45 -8.71
C GLU A 46 1.21 -15.01 -8.42
N LYS A 47 0.45 -15.82 -7.69
CA LYS A 47 -0.88 -15.40 -7.22
C LYS A 47 -0.79 -14.26 -6.23
N LYS A 48 0.15 -14.29 -5.27
CA LYS A 48 0.38 -13.17 -4.34
C LYS A 48 0.65 -11.87 -5.11
N ARG A 49 1.51 -11.91 -6.13
CA ARG A 49 1.82 -10.74 -6.99
C ARG A 49 0.57 -10.20 -7.67
N LYS A 50 -0.24 -11.07 -8.28
CA LYS A 50 -1.49 -10.69 -8.95
C LYS A 50 -2.50 -10.08 -7.98
N VAL A 51 -2.68 -10.67 -6.80
CA VAL A 51 -3.58 -10.16 -5.76
C VAL A 51 -3.17 -8.77 -5.31
N ILE A 52 -1.89 -8.58 -4.97
CA ILE A 52 -1.36 -7.27 -4.52
C ILE A 52 -1.56 -6.21 -5.62
N GLY A 53 -1.19 -6.51 -6.86
CA GLY A 53 -1.31 -5.57 -7.97
C GLY A 53 -2.77 -5.15 -8.25
N ASN A 54 -3.67 -6.13 -8.32
CA ASN A 54 -5.09 -5.86 -8.58
C ASN A 54 -5.73 -5.05 -7.45
N LEU A 55 -5.44 -5.39 -6.19
CA LEU A 55 -5.99 -4.69 -5.04
C LEU A 55 -5.46 -3.26 -4.94
N PHE A 56 -4.18 -3.04 -5.28
CA PHE A 56 -3.60 -1.71 -5.31
C PHE A 56 -4.31 -0.80 -6.31
N ILE A 57 -4.52 -1.26 -7.55
CA ILE A 57 -5.24 -0.49 -8.58
C ILE A 57 -6.65 -0.15 -8.10
N LYS A 58 -7.37 -1.14 -7.56
CA LYS A 58 -8.73 -0.95 -7.05
C LYS A 58 -8.81 0.11 -5.95
N ILE A 59 -7.89 0.10 -4.99
CA ILE A 59 -7.85 1.10 -3.91
C ILE A 59 -7.47 2.49 -4.43
N PHE A 60 -6.65 2.53 -5.49
CA PHE A 60 -6.22 3.80 -6.08
C PHE A 60 -7.34 4.47 -6.89
N GLU A 61 -8.27 3.69 -7.45
CA GLU A 61 -9.43 4.19 -8.21
C GLU A 61 -10.64 4.60 -7.32
N GLU A 62 -10.66 4.19 -6.05
CA GLU A 62 -11.68 4.57 -5.03
C GLU A 62 -11.51 6.02 -4.56
#